data_AF-A0A6C1KIH1-F1
#
_entry.id   AF-A0A6C1KIH1-F1
#
_cell.length_a   1.000
_cell.length_b   1.000
_cell.length_c   1.000
_cell.angle_alpha   90.00
_cell.angle_beta   90.00
_cell.angle_gamma   90.00
#
_symmetry.space_group_name_H-M   'P 1'
#
loop_
_entity.id
_entity.type
_entity.pdbx_description
1 polymer ?
#
loop_
_entity_poly.entity_id
_entity_poly.type
_entity_poly.pdbx_seq_one_letter_code
_entity_poly.pdbx_strand_id
1 'polypeptide(L)'
;MTTPQPAPAAPLALKLAIGLGLLANAGLAILLIAISGFVFGGPEGANGEASAVAGWGSTLAISILAPALGLIMWRRGRRDLALAMVWLPPLALVVGALVVL
;
A
#
# COMPACT_ATOMS: atom_id res chain seq x y z
N MET A 1 33.06 11.77 24.66
CA MET A 1 31.72 11.81 24.04
C MET A 1 31.89 11.87 22.53
N THR A 2 31.72 10.77 21.82
CA THR A 2 31.65 10.78 20.36
C THR A 2 30.22 11.13 19.97
N THR A 3 30.02 12.24 19.27
CA THR A 3 28.71 12.57 18.70
C THR A 3 28.27 11.44 17.76
N PRO A 4 27.01 10.97 17.82
CA PRO A 4 26.53 9.95 16.90
C PRO A 4 26.64 10.49 15.47
N GLN A 5 27.42 9.79 14.64
CA GLN A 5 27.60 10.14 13.23
C GLN A 5 26.24 10.13 12.53
N PRO A 6 25.86 11.20 11.81
CA PRO A 6 24.58 11.25 11.11
C PRO A 6 24.50 10.10 10.11
N ALA A 7 23.37 9.39 10.11
CA ALA A 7 23.16 8.27 9.20
C ALA A 7 23.35 8.72 7.75
N PRO A 8 24.07 7.95 6.91
CA PRO A 8 24.36 8.33 5.54
C PRO A 8 23.07 8.60 4.77
N ALA A 9 23.05 9.65 3.93
CA ALA A 9 21.87 10.02 3.15
C ALA A 9 21.36 8.83 2.30
N ALA A 10 20.04 8.69 2.18
CA ALA A 10 19.46 7.63 1.37
C ALA A 10 19.84 7.81 -0.11
N PRO A 11 20.23 6.73 -0.81
CA PRO A 11 20.54 6.81 -2.23
C PRO A 11 19.31 7.26 -3.03
N LEU A 12 19.53 7.98 -4.13
CA LEU A 12 18.46 8.52 -4.98
C LEU A 12 17.51 7.41 -5.46
N ALA A 13 18.08 6.27 -5.89
CA ALA A 13 17.31 5.11 -6.34
C ALA A 13 16.28 4.62 -5.30
N LEU A 14 16.66 4.61 -4.02
CA LEU A 14 15.76 4.22 -2.94
C LEU A 14 14.63 5.23 -2.73
N LYS A 15 14.93 6.53 -2.83
CA LYS A 15 13.89 7.58 -2.75
C LYS A 15 12.88 7.44 -3.89
N LEU A 16 13.37 7.18 -5.10
CA LEU A 16 12.52 6.93 -6.26
C LEU A 16 11.67 5.66 -6.08
N ALA A 17 12.26 4.56 -5.60
CA ALA A 17 11.55 3.32 -5.35
C ALA A 17 10.42 3.49 -4.31
N ILE A 18 10.66 4.24 -3.23
CA ILE A 18 9.63 4.59 -2.25
C ILE A 18 8.56 5.48 -2.90
N GLY A 19 8.96 6.52 -3.62
CA GLY A 19 8.03 7.45 -4.28
C GLY A 19 7.10 6.75 -5.28
N LEU A 20 7.64 5.87 -6.12
CA LEU A 20 6.87 5.05 -7.06
C LEU A 20 5.93 4.10 -6.35
N GLY A 21 6.39 3.44 -5.28
CA GLY A 21 5.53 2.55 -4.50
C GLY A 21 4.38 3.30 -3.80
N LEU A 22 4.61 4.51 -3.30
CA LEU A 22 3.55 5.37 -2.77
C LEU A 22 2.54 5.76 -3.84
N LEU A 23 3.01 6.12 -5.04
CA LEU A 23 2.16 6.45 -6.17
C LEU A 23 1.31 5.24 -6.61
N ALA A 24 1.90 4.05 -6.64
CA ALA A 24 1.18 2.81 -6.96
C ALA A 24 0.07 2.52 -5.93
N ASN A 25 0.34 2.70 -4.63
CA ASN A 25 -0.69 2.54 -3.59
C ASN A 25 -1.81 3.59 -3.71
N ALA A 26 -1.46 4.84 -4.02
CA ALA A 26 -2.47 5.88 -4.26
C ALA A 26 -3.36 5.52 -5.45
N GLY A 27 -2.77 5.07 -6.55
CA GLY A 27 -3.51 4.55 -7.70
C GLY A 27 -4.40 3.36 -7.35
N LEU A 28 -3.89 2.42 -6.55
CA LEU A 28 -4.65 1.25 -6.09
C LEU A 28 -5.84 1.65 -5.22
N ALA A 29 -5.64 2.54 -4.26
CA ALA A 29 -6.73 3.04 -3.41
C ALA A 29 -7.80 3.75 -4.24
N ILE A 30 -7.40 4.63 -5.17
CA ILE A 30 -8.33 5.31 -6.08
C ILE A 30 -9.11 4.30 -6.93
N LEU A 31 -8.43 3.31 -7.51
CA LEU A 31 -9.06 2.27 -8.31
C LEU A 31 -10.08 1.47 -7.49
N LEU A 32 -9.70 1.01 -6.29
CA LEU A 32 -10.57 0.26 -5.38
C LEU A 32 -11.81 1.06 -4.97
N ILE A 33 -11.67 2.38 -4.76
CA ILE A 33 -12.78 3.28 -4.47
C ILE A 33 -13.65 3.46 -5.72
N ALA A 34 -13.04 3.72 -6.88
CA ALA A 34 -13.77 3.98 -8.12
C ALA A 34 -14.65 2.79 -8.56
N ILE A 35 -14.14 1.56 -8.40
CA ILE A 35 -14.88 0.35 -8.78
C ILE A 35 -15.79 -0.17 -7.65
N SER A 36 -15.72 0.40 -6.45
CA SER A 36 -16.55 -0.04 -5.32
C SER A 36 -18.05 0.05 -5.62
N GLY A 37 -18.50 1.11 -6.30
CA GLY A 37 -19.90 1.28 -6.69
C GLY A 37 -20.39 0.25 -7.71
N PHE A 38 -19.49 -0.25 -8.57
CA PHE A 38 -19.79 -1.34 -9.50
C PHE A 38 -19.93 -2.68 -8.78
N VAL A 39 -19.04 -2.93 -7.82
CA VAL A 39 -18.98 -4.19 -7.06
C VAL A 39 -20.15 -4.34 -6.11
N PHE A 40 -20.50 -3.24 -5.43
CA PHE A 40 -21.59 -3.22 -4.46
C PHE A 40 -22.91 -2.76 -5.08
N GLY A 41 -23.04 -2.69 -6.41
CA GLY A 41 -24.33 -2.51 -7.10
C GLY A 41 -25.06 -1.18 -6.87
N GLY A 42 -24.38 -0.11 -6.46
CA GLY A 42 -25.01 1.19 -6.17
C GLY A 42 -25.63 1.31 -4.77
N PRO A 43 -26.38 2.39 -4.46
CA PRO A 43 -26.85 2.71 -3.10
C PRO A 43 -27.78 1.67 -2.45
N GLU A 44 -28.23 0.66 -3.22
CA GLU A 44 -29.14 -0.39 -2.79
C GLU A 44 -28.53 -1.80 -2.87
N GLY A 45 -27.29 -1.97 -3.36
CA GLY A 45 -26.69 -3.29 -3.59
C GLY A 45 -26.10 -3.92 -2.33
N ALA A 46 -26.90 -3.95 -1.26
CA ALA A 46 -26.69 -4.84 -0.12
C ALA A 46 -27.14 -6.27 -0.45
N ASN A 47 -26.63 -6.83 -1.55
CA ASN A 47 -26.52 -8.28 -1.76
C ASN A 47 -25.09 -8.78 -1.52
N GLY A 48 -24.18 -7.89 -1.11
CA GLY A 48 -22.79 -8.26 -0.82
C GLY A 48 -22.73 -9.11 0.45
N GLU A 49 -22.45 -10.40 0.30
CA GLU A 49 -22.05 -11.27 1.41
C GLU A 49 -21.07 -10.51 2.32
N ALA A 50 -21.28 -10.58 3.64
CA ALA A 50 -20.44 -9.87 4.60
C ALA A 50 -18.94 -10.15 4.41
N SER A 51 -18.60 -11.33 3.87
CA SER A 51 -17.26 -11.73 3.44
C SER A 51 -16.69 -10.86 2.31
N ALA A 52 -17.49 -10.50 1.30
CA ALA A 52 -17.07 -9.67 0.17
C ALA A 52 -16.81 -8.23 0.61
N VAL A 53 -17.69 -7.67 1.45
CA VAL A 53 -17.50 -6.32 2.03
C VAL A 53 -16.26 -6.28 2.92
N ALA A 54 -16.09 -7.28 3.79
CA ALA A 54 -14.94 -7.39 4.67
C ALA A 54 -13.63 -7.52 3.87
N GLY A 55 -13.59 -8.38 2.85
CA GLY A 55 -12.43 -8.56 1.97
C GLY A 55 -12.07 -7.28 1.22
N TRP A 56 -13.06 -6.55 0.72
CA TRP A 56 -12.86 -5.26 0.05
C TRP A 56 -12.30 -4.20 1.00
N GLY A 57 -12.94 -4.05 2.16
CA GLY A 57 -12.54 -3.11 3.20
C GLY A 57 -11.12 -3.38 3.69
N SER A 58 -10.77 -4.66 3.93
CA SER A 58 -9.41 -5.02 4.33
C SER A 58 -8.38 -4.71 3.26
N THR A 59 -8.70 -4.94 1.98
CA THR A 59 -7.79 -4.66 0.86
C THR A 59 -7.52 -3.16 0.74
N LEU A 60 -8.57 -2.34 0.84
CA LEU A 60 -8.44 -0.89 0.86
C LEU A 60 -7.64 -0.41 2.07
N ALA A 61 -7.94 -0.93 3.26
CA ALA A 61 -7.23 -0.58 4.48
C ALA A 61 -5.73 -0.92 4.40
N ILE A 62 -5.37 -2.11 3.90
CA ILE A 62 -3.98 -2.53 3.72
C ILE A 62 -3.26 -1.62 2.72
N SER A 63 -3.91 -1.26 1.62
CA SER A 63 -3.36 -0.37 0.58
C SER A 63 -3.04 1.04 1.09
N ILE A 64 -3.63 1.44 2.22
CA ILE A 64 -3.38 2.75 2.85
C ILE A 64 -2.45 2.61 4.06
N LEU A 65 -2.71 1.65 4.93
CA LEU A 65 -1.96 1.47 6.18
C LEU A 65 -0.54 0.98 5.94
N ALA A 66 -0.32 0.09 4.97
CA ALA A 66 1.02 -0.42 4.67
C ALA A 66 1.98 0.69 4.19
N PRO A 67 1.65 1.54 3.20
CA PRO A 67 2.53 2.65 2.83
C PRO A 67 2.68 3.69 3.96
N ALA A 68 1.64 3.95 4.76
CA ALA A 68 1.74 4.83 5.92
C ALA A 68 2.73 4.29 6.98
N LEU A 69 2.68 3.00 7.27
CA LEU A 69 3.67 2.32 8.13
C LEU A 69 5.07 2.36 7.50
N GLY A 70 5.17 2.22 6.18
CA GLY A 70 6.43 2.37 5.46
C GLY A 70 7.06 3.76 5.64
N LEU A 71 6.25 4.83 5.57
CA LEU A 71 6.69 6.20 5.85
C LEU A 71 7.14 6.38 7.31
N ILE A 72 6.46 5.75 8.28
CA ILE A 72 6.87 5.77 9.68
C ILE A 72 8.22 5.07 9.86
N MET A 73 8.41 3.91 9.23
CA MET A 73 9.69 3.17 9.27
C MET A 73 10.82 3.95 8.60
N TRP A 74 10.52 4.69 7.53
CA TRP A 74 11.46 5.60 6.88
C TRP A 74 11.94 6.68 7.85
N ARG A 75 11.00 7.33 8.58
CA ARG A 75 11.32 8.34 9.60
C ARG A 75 12.15 7.77 10.76
N ARG A 76 11.99 6.47 11.07
CA ARG A 76 12.78 5.75 12.08
C ARG A 76 14.14 5.25 11.55
N GLY A 77 14.51 5.57 10.30
CA GLY A 77 15.77 5.15 9.69
C GLY A 77 15.78 3.69 9.19
N ARG A 78 14.68 2.95 9.32
CA ARG A 78 14.56 1.53 8.89
C ARG A 78 14.14 1.47 7.42
N ARG A 79 15.08 1.78 6.54
CA ARG A 79 14.87 1.93 5.08
C ARG A 79 14.37 0.67 4.39
N ASP A 80 14.91 -0.50 4.74
CA ASP A 80 14.53 -1.76 4.10
C ASP A 80 13.08 -2.14 4.41
N LEU A 81 12.65 -1.91 5.66
CA LEU A 81 11.26 -2.10 6.06
C LEU A 81 10.33 -1.07 5.46
N ALA A 82 10.79 0.18 5.32
CA ALA A 82 10.02 1.19 4.61
C ALA A 82 9.71 0.74 3.17
N LEU A 83 10.73 0.21 2.48
CA LEU A 83 10.57 -0.30 1.12
C LEU A 83 9.62 -1.49 1.08
N ALA A 84 9.83 -2.48 1.96
CA ALA A 84 8.98 -3.67 2.03
C ALA A 84 7.51 -3.31 2.28
N MET A 85 7.23 -2.41 3.24
CA MET A 85 5.87 -2.02 3.60
C MET A 85 5.17 -1.22 2.49
N VAL A 86 5.90 -0.35 1.80
CA VAL A 86 5.32 0.43 0.68
C VAL A 86 5.02 -0.48 -0.52
N TRP A 87 5.88 -1.46 -0.83
CA TRP A 87 5.70 -2.32 -2.00
C TRP A 87 4.82 -3.55 -1.75
N LEU A 88 4.51 -3.87 -0.48
CA LEU A 88 3.71 -5.04 -0.15
C LEU A 88 2.34 -5.05 -0.84
N PRO A 89 1.49 -4.00 -0.79
CA PRO A 89 0.17 -4.06 -1.42
C PRO A 89 0.23 -4.13 -2.97
N PRO A 90 1.01 -3.31 -3.68
CA PRO A 90 1.12 -3.40 -5.13
C PRO A 90 1.63 -4.77 -5.61
N LEU A 91 2.63 -5.34 -4.93
CA LEU A 91 3.14 -6.66 -5.29
C LEU A 91 2.12 -7.77 -4.99
N ALA A 92 1.41 -7.69 -3.86
CA ALA A 92 0.35 -8.63 -3.54
C ALA A 92 -0.76 -8.64 -4.61
N LEU A 93 -1.11 -7.46 -5.14
CA LEU A 93 -2.05 -7.34 -6.26
C LEU A 93 -1.51 -8.03 -7.51
N VAL A 94 -0.26 -7.78 -7.89
CA VAL A 94 0.36 -8.40 -9.07
C VAL A 94 0.40 -9.92 -8.93
N VAL A 95 0.81 -10.43 -7.77
CA VAL A 95 0.81 -11.87 -7.50
C VAL A 95 -0.61 -12.44 -7.56
N GLY A 96 -1.59 -11.79 -6.94
CA GLY A 96 -2.99 -12.20 -7.01
C GLY A 96 -3.52 -12.24 -8.45
N ALA A 97 -3.21 -11.23 -9.25
CA ALA A 97 -3.58 -11.19 -10.67
C ALA A 97 -2.92 -12.32 -11.47
N LEU A 98 -1.65 -12.63 -11.22
CA LEU A 98 -0.93 -13.71 -11.90
C LEU A 98 -1.44 -15.10 -11.53
N VAL A 99 -1.93 -15.30 -10.30
CA VAL A 99 -2.45 -16.60 -9.85
C VAL A 99 -3.86 -16.87 -10.40
N VAL A 100 -4.64 -15.82 -10.64
CA VAL A 100 -6.02 -15.92 -11.13
C VAL A 100 -6.10 -16.01 -12.67
N LEU A 101 -5.04 -15.60 -13.38
CA LEU A 101 -4.94 -15.67 -14.85
C LEU A 101 -4.53 -17.07 -15.32
#